data_AF-A0A3M7A9B3-F1
#
_entry.id   AF-A0A3M7A9B3-F1
#
_cell.length_a   1.000
_cell.length_b   1.000
_cell.length_c   1.000
_cell.angle_alpha   90.00
_cell.angle_beta   90.00
_cell.angle_gamma   90.00
#
_symmetry.space_group_name_H-M   'P 1'
#
loop_
_entity.id
_entity.type
_entity.pdbx_description
1 polymer ?
#
loop_
_entity_poly.entity_id
_entity_poly.type
_entity_poly.pdbx_seq_one_letter_code
_entity_poly.pdbx_strand_id
1 'polypeptide(L)'
;MAPSAISAGAEKLQKPLDGSLEGKKMADMAHDVKDIHDPKNRITTDFGVTQHNTDDWLKVAHNDKTGPMLLEDHAAREKINSFDHERIPERVVHARGAAAFGNFKLHKSLEKYTTAGVLTDTSRNTPLILRFSTVLGSRGSADTVRDVRGFAVKFYTDEGNWDIVGNNIPVFFIQDAMKFPDVIHASKPEPHNEVPQAQSAHNNFC
;
A
#
# COMPACT_ATOMS: atom_id res chain seq x y z
N MET A 1 1.97 37.17 23.54
CA MET A 1 1.79 36.46 22.25
C MET A 1 1.94 34.98 22.53
N ALA A 2 0.89 34.19 22.31
CA ALA A 2 0.80 32.80 22.74
C ALA A 2 1.25 31.83 21.63
N PRO A 3 2.29 31.01 21.86
CA PRO A 3 2.54 29.80 21.10
C PRO A 3 2.27 28.59 22.01
N SER A 4 1.02 28.16 22.15
CA SER A 4 0.71 26.96 22.97
C SER A 4 -0.44 26.09 22.44
N ALA A 5 -1.15 26.51 21.40
CA ALA A 5 -2.27 25.75 20.86
C ALA A 5 -1.87 24.73 19.77
N ILE A 6 -0.77 24.98 19.04
CA ILE A 6 -0.37 24.13 17.90
C ILE A 6 0.42 22.88 18.37
N SER A 7 1.25 23.00 19.41
CA SER A 7 2.04 21.87 19.94
C SER A 7 1.17 20.82 20.64
N ALA A 8 0.17 21.25 21.40
CA ALA A 8 -0.72 20.33 22.14
C ALA A 8 -1.61 19.48 21.21
N GLY A 9 -1.92 19.97 20.00
CA GLY A 9 -2.64 19.21 18.96
C GLY A 9 -1.77 18.14 18.31
N ALA A 10 -0.50 18.44 18.07
CA ALA A 10 0.47 17.49 17.51
C ALA A 10 0.84 16.38 18.51
N GLU A 11 1.04 16.71 19.79
CA GLU A 11 1.32 15.73 20.84
C GLU A 11 0.15 14.75 21.08
N LYS A 12 -1.10 15.23 20.95
CA LYS A 12 -2.30 14.37 21.04
C LYS A 12 -2.45 13.42 19.85
N LEU A 13 -1.86 13.73 18.70
CA LEU A 13 -1.81 12.85 17.53
C LEU A 13 -0.67 11.83 17.64
N GLN A 14 0.42 12.15 18.36
CA GLN A 14 1.57 11.27 18.58
C GLN A 14 1.26 10.06 19.47
N LYS A 15 0.56 10.24 20.60
CA LYS A 15 0.19 9.13 21.51
C LYS A 15 -0.61 7.98 20.86
N PRO A 16 -1.62 8.22 20.01
CA PRO A 16 -2.32 7.14 19.31
C PRO A 16 -1.51 6.52 18.16
N LEU A 17 -0.51 7.23 17.61
CA LEU A 17 0.42 6.69 16.61
C LEU A 17 1.35 5.64 17.23
N ASP A 18 1.92 5.90 18.41
CA ASP A 18 2.81 4.96 19.11
C ASP A 18 2.08 3.68 19.55
N GLY A 19 0.84 3.81 20.06
CA GLY A 19 0.02 2.64 20.44
C GLY A 19 -0.45 1.77 19.25
N SER A 20 -0.34 2.27 18.01
CA SER A 20 -0.62 1.49 16.80
C SER A 20 0.56 0.59 16.38
N LEU A 21 1.77 0.91 16.84
CA LEU A 21 3.01 0.23 16.49
C LEU A 21 3.30 -1.01 17.37
N GLU A 22 2.59 -1.20 18.49
CA GLU A 22 2.80 -2.30 19.45
C GLU A 22 1.80 -3.47 19.28
N GLY A 23 1.35 -3.74 18.05
CA GLY A 23 0.42 -4.85 17.77
C GLY A 23 1.13 -6.18 17.47
N LYS A 24 0.47 -7.32 17.75
CA LYS A 24 0.95 -8.66 17.34
C LYS A 24 1.42 -8.71 15.88
N LYS A 25 0.71 -8.00 14.97
CA LYS A 25 1.09 -7.94 13.55
C LYS A 25 2.37 -7.14 13.29
N MET A 26 2.63 -6.07 14.05
CA MET A 26 3.89 -5.32 13.91
C MET A 26 5.07 -6.13 14.41
N ALA A 27 4.90 -6.84 15.53
CA ALA A 27 5.90 -7.77 16.04
C ALA A 27 6.18 -8.92 15.05
N ASP A 28 5.13 -9.47 14.44
CA ASP A 28 5.25 -10.45 13.36
C ASP A 28 6.07 -9.90 12.20
N MET A 29 5.81 -8.69 11.71
CA MET A 29 6.58 -8.11 10.59
C MET A 29 8.02 -7.73 10.92
N ALA A 30 8.42 -7.68 12.19
CA ALA A 30 9.72 -7.16 12.59
C ALA A 30 10.90 -7.95 11.98
N HIS A 31 10.72 -9.23 11.65
CA HIS A 31 11.76 -10.04 11.01
C HIS A 31 12.01 -9.68 9.53
N ASP A 32 11.04 -9.04 8.88
CA ASP A 32 11.13 -8.58 7.48
C ASP A 32 11.50 -7.09 7.36
N VAL A 33 11.64 -6.39 8.48
CA VAL A 33 11.97 -4.96 8.52
C VAL A 33 13.47 -4.78 8.74
N LYS A 34 14.13 -4.11 7.79
CA LYS A 34 15.54 -3.73 7.89
C LYS A 34 15.67 -2.24 8.22
N ASP A 35 16.37 -1.93 9.31
CA ASP A 35 16.74 -0.54 9.63
C ASP A 35 17.86 -0.06 8.70
N ILE A 36 17.52 0.81 7.76
CA ILE A 36 18.50 1.37 6.80
C ILE A 36 19.46 2.39 7.41
N HIS A 37 19.19 2.87 8.64
CA HIS A 37 20.00 3.88 9.32
C HIS A 37 20.92 3.32 10.40
N ASP A 38 20.89 2.00 10.66
CA ASP A 38 21.85 1.36 11.57
C ASP A 38 23.28 1.59 11.05
N PRO A 39 24.18 2.25 11.82
CA PRO A 39 25.54 2.53 11.40
C PRO A 39 26.39 1.27 11.14
N LYS A 40 25.94 0.11 11.61
CA LYS A 40 26.57 -1.19 11.31
C LYS A 40 26.27 -1.68 9.90
N ASN A 41 25.18 -1.20 9.29
CA ASN A 41 24.79 -1.62 7.96
C ASN A 41 25.71 -1.01 6.90
N ARG A 42 26.16 -1.86 5.98
CA ARG A 42 26.92 -1.48 4.79
C ARG A 42 26.05 -1.70 3.56
N ILE A 43 26.35 -0.98 2.48
CA ILE A 43 25.74 -1.27 1.18
C ILE A 43 26.30 -2.61 0.70
N THR A 44 25.42 -3.53 0.39
CA THR A 44 25.74 -4.87 -0.11
C THR A 44 24.93 -5.17 -1.35
N THR A 45 25.36 -6.16 -2.13
CA THR A 45 24.46 -6.88 -3.04
C THR A 45 23.40 -7.64 -2.25
N ASP A 46 22.39 -8.14 -2.95
CA ASP A 46 21.34 -8.99 -2.38
C ASP A 46 21.91 -10.32 -1.82
N PHE A 47 23.07 -10.76 -2.33
CA PHE A 47 23.82 -11.92 -1.83
C PHE A 47 24.83 -11.59 -0.71
N GLY A 48 24.81 -10.37 -0.17
CA GLY A 48 25.61 -9.99 1.00
C GLY A 48 27.05 -9.56 0.71
N VAL A 49 27.41 -9.27 -0.55
CA VAL A 49 28.75 -8.78 -0.91
C VAL A 49 28.82 -7.26 -0.74
N THR A 50 29.66 -6.79 0.19
CA THR A 50 29.88 -5.36 0.44
C THR A 50 30.33 -4.62 -0.81
N GLN A 51 29.70 -3.46 -1.07
CA GLN A 51 30.04 -2.56 -2.18
C GLN A 51 30.75 -1.30 -1.67
N HIS A 52 31.85 -0.94 -2.33
CA HIS A 52 32.67 0.22 -1.96
C HIS A 52 32.46 1.44 -2.86
N ASN A 53 31.93 1.23 -4.06
CA ASN A 53 31.58 2.27 -5.02
C ASN A 53 30.18 1.95 -5.57
N THR A 54 29.27 2.92 -5.51
CA THR A 54 27.88 2.79 -5.97
C THR A 54 27.56 3.67 -7.19
N ASP A 55 28.56 4.42 -7.64
CA ASP A 55 28.43 5.54 -8.57
C ASP A 55 29.04 5.22 -9.94
N ASP A 56 29.97 4.25 -9.99
CA ASP A 56 30.59 3.77 -11.22
C ASP A 56 30.24 2.31 -11.54
N TRP A 57 29.96 2.05 -12.81
CA TRP A 57 30.04 0.71 -13.39
C TRP A 57 31.51 0.33 -13.61
N LEU A 58 31.86 -0.95 -13.42
CA LEU A 58 33.15 -1.50 -13.84
C LEU A 58 33.38 -1.28 -15.34
N LYS A 59 34.41 -0.52 -15.68
CA LYS A 59 34.73 -0.11 -17.05
C LYS A 59 36.23 -0.16 -17.27
N VAL A 60 36.63 -0.35 -18.52
CA VAL A 60 38.02 -0.13 -18.92
C VAL A 60 38.25 1.37 -18.93
N ALA A 61 39.13 1.91 -18.09
CA ALA A 61 39.39 3.35 -18.02
C ALA A 61 40.87 3.67 -17.82
N HIS A 62 41.30 4.80 -18.38
CA HIS A 62 42.59 5.45 -18.18
C HIS A 62 42.34 6.90 -17.74
N ASN A 63 43.35 7.56 -17.15
CA ASN A 63 43.21 8.93 -16.62
C ASN A 63 42.67 9.96 -17.62
N ASP A 64 42.90 9.76 -18.92
CA ASP A 64 42.52 10.66 -20.02
C ASP A 64 41.41 10.08 -20.93
N LYS A 65 41.02 8.81 -20.76
CA LYS A 65 40.12 8.09 -21.69
C LYS A 65 39.20 7.10 -20.97
N THR A 66 37.91 7.17 -21.28
CA THR A 66 36.90 6.20 -20.80
C THR A 66 36.63 5.16 -21.90
N GLY A 67 36.70 3.88 -21.56
CA GLY A 67 36.36 2.74 -22.39
C GLY A 67 35.00 2.12 -22.02
N PRO A 68 34.68 0.93 -22.57
CA PRO A 68 33.38 0.29 -22.39
C PRO A 68 33.18 -0.26 -20.97
N MET A 69 31.90 -0.42 -20.59
CA MET A 69 31.47 -1.12 -19.39
C MET A 69 31.64 -2.64 -19.57
N LEU A 70 32.00 -3.35 -18.51
CA LEU A 70 32.26 -4.78 -18.54
C LEU A 70 31.01 -5.57 -18.10
N LEU A 71 30.73 -6.67 -18.81
CA LEU A 71 29.60 -7.56 -18.50
C LEU A 71 29.82 -8.37 -17.21
N GLU A 72 31.07 -8.59 -16.82
CA GLU A 72 31.40 -9.35 -15.60
C GLU A 72 30.95 -8.63 -14.30
N ASP A 73 30.64 -7.34 -14.37
CA ASP A 73 30.12 -6.57 -13.24
C ASP A 73 28.75 -7.10 -12.78
N HIS A 74 28.77 -7.94 -11.76
CA HIS A 74 27.57 -8.54 -11.19
C HIS A 74 26.78 -7.54 -10.35
N ALA A 75 27.45 -6.63 -9.63
CA ALA A 75 26.79 -5.69 -8.74
C ALA A 75 25.98 -4.65 -9.54
N ALA A 76 26.55 -4.13 -10.64
CA ALA A 76 25.83 -3.21 -11.51
C ALA A 76 24.64 -3.90 -12.20
N ARG A 77 24.83 -5.13 -12.72
CA ARG A 77 23.73 -5.90 -13.34
C ARG A 77 22.63 -6.24 -12.36
N GLU A 78 22.97 -6.66 -11.15
CA GLU A 78 21.98 -6.98 -10.11
C GLU A 78 21.13 -5.75 -9.77
N LYS A 79 21.76 -4.59 -9.54
CA LYS A 79 21.08 -3.33 -9.24
C LYS A 79 20.12 -2.92 -10.37
N ILE A 80 20.56 -2.98 -11.62
CA ILE A 80 19.72 -2.66 -12.78
C ILE A 80 18.61 -3.70 -12.94
N ASN A 81 18.90 -4.99 -12.78
CA ASN A 81 17.89 -6.04 -12.89
C ASN A 81 16.80 -5.88 -11.83
N SER A 82 17.16 -5.53 -10.59
CA SER A 82 16.18 -5.25 -9.53
C SER A 82 15.29 -4.05 -9.90
N PHE A 83 15.91 -2.96 -10.38
CA PHE A 83 15.20 -1.76 -10.84
C PHE A 83 14.22 -2.05 -12.00
N ASP A 84 14.67 -2.77 -13.02
CA ASP A 84 13.90 -3.09 -14.21
C ASP A 84 12.63 -3.91 -13.90
N HIS A 85 12.63 -4.63 -12.78
CA HIS A 85 11.54 -5.51 -12.34
C HIS A 85 10.77 -5.00 -11.12
N GLU A 86 10.93 -3.73 -10.72
CA GLU A 86 10.21 -3.15 -9.58
C GLU A 86 8.68 -3.10 -9.78
N ARG A 87 8.21 -3.05 -11.04
CA ARG A 87 6.79 -2.84 -11.35
C ARG A 87 6.05 -4.17 -11.39
N ILE A 88 5.16 -4.36 -10.42
CA ILE A 88 4.10 -5.37 -10.49
C ILE A 88 2.81 -4.78 -11.06
N PRO A 89 1.94 -5.58 -11.70
CA PRO A 89 0.65 -5.12 -12.19
C PRO A 89 -0.17 -4.43 -11.08
N GLU A 90 -0.82 -3.34 -11.45
CA GLU A 90 -1.75 -2.68 -10.54
C GLU A 90 -3.06 -3.47 -10.39
N ARG A 91 -3.87 -3.11 -9.39
CA ARG A 91 -5.21 -3.67 -9.25
C ARG A 91 -6.06 -3.20 -10.44
N VAL A 92 -6.85 -4.10 -11.03
CA VAL A 92 -7.75 -3.79 -12.16
C VAL A 92 -8.70 -2.64 -11.83
N VAL A 93 -9.23 -2.64 -10.61
CA VAL A 93 -10.02 -1.58 -9.98
C VAL A 93 -9.40 -1.22 -8.64
N HIS A 94 -9.67 -0.03 -8.13
CA HIS A 94 -9.11 0.42 -6.85
C HIS A 94 -7.58 0.50 -6.82
N ALA A 95 -6.97 0.85 -7.95
CA ALA A 95 -5.51 0.92 -8.12
C ALA A 95 -4.89 2.03 -7.25
N ARG A 96 -5.46 3.24 -7.29
CA ARG A 96 -5.08 4.36 -6.43
C ARG A 96 -5.65 4.20 -5.03
N GLY A 97 -4.78 4.16 -4.03
CA GLY A 97 -5.20 4.02 -2.63
C GLY A 97 -4.07 4.18 -1.64
N ALA A 98 -4.44 4.40 -0.39
CA ALA A 98 -3.53 4.56 0.75
C ALA A 98 -3.94 3.60 1.86
N ALA A 99 -2.97 3.15 2.67
CA ALA A 99 -3.23 2.19 3.73
C ALA A 99 -2.58 2.62 5.04
N ALA A 100 -3.17 2.19 6.15
CA ALA A 100 -2.64 2.40 7.49
C ALA A 100 -2.95 1.19 8.37
N PHE A 101 -2.04 0.90 9.30
CA PHE A 101 -2.29 -0.07 10.37
C PHE A 101 -3.13 0.55 11.48
N GLY A 102 -3.81 -0.30 12.23
CA GLY A 102 -4.61 0.11 13.37
C GLY A 102 -5.07 -1.08 14.18
N ASN A 103 -6.02 -0.82 15.07
CA ASN A 103 -6.57 -1.84 15.96
C ASN A 103 -8.10 -1.70 16.05
N PHE A 104 -8.79 -2.83 16.16
CA PHE A 104 -10.22 -2.91 16.42
C PHE A 104 -10.48 -3.48 17.81
N LYS A 105 -11.39 -2.82 18.53
CA LYS A 105 -11.87 -3.27 19.84
C LYS A 105 -13.39 -3.25 19.88
N LEU A 106 -13.97 -4.38 20.26
CA LEU A 106 -15.40 -4.52 20.44
C LEU A 106 -15.84 -3.96 21.80
N HIS A 107 -16.89 -3.13 21.81
CA HIS A 107 -17.42 -2.55 23.05
C HIS A 107 -18.50 -3.41 23.72
N LYS A 108 -19.26 -4.21 22.95
CA LYS A 108 -20.33 -5.07 23.45
C LYS A 108 -20.33 -6.38 22.67
N SER A 109 -20.32 -7.50 23.38
CA SER A 109 -20.36 -8.84 22.78
C SER A 109 -21.58 -9.03 21.88
N LEU A 110 -21.37 -9.67 20.73
CA LEU A 110 -22.41 -10.10 19.79
C LEU A 110 -22.60 -11.62 19.81
N GLU A 111 -22.22 -12.31 20.89
CA GLU A 111 -22.32 -13.78 21.05
C GLU A 111 -23.72 -14.36 20.76
N LYS A 112 -24.77 -13.54 20.94
CA LYS A 112 -26.15 -13.91 20.57
C LYS A 112 -26.32 -14.15 19.06
N TYR A 113 -25.51 -13.50 18.23
CA TYR A 113 -25.67 -13.46 16.76
C TYR A 113 -24.55 -14.17 16.01
N THR A 114 -23.36 -14.32 16.60
CA THR A 114 -22.19 -14.87 15.94
C THR A 114 -21.26 -15.57 16.92
N THR A 115 -20.52 -16.55 16.42
CA THR A 115 -19.46 -17.26 17.16
C THR A 115 -18.06 -16.71 16.83
N ALA A 116 -17.95 -15.69 15.97
CA ALA A 116 -16.68 -15.11 15.57
C ALA A 116 -15.98 -14.42 16.75
N GLY A 117 -14.80 -14.91 17.16
CA GLY A 117 -14.09 -14.42 18.35
C GLY A 117 -13.82 -12.91 18.35
N VAL A 118 -13.53 -12.34 17.17
CA VAL A 118 -13.36 -10.89 16.97
C VAL A 118 -14.61 -10.06 17.32
N LEU A 119 -15.81 -10.68 17.33
CA LEU A 119 -17.09 -10.05 17.64
C LEU A 119 -17.77 -10.58 18.92
N THR A 120 -17.10 -11.42 19.70
CA THR A 120 -17.64 -11.93 20.99
C THR A 120 -16.80 -11.51 22.19
N ASP A 121 -15.48 -11.38 22.04
CA ASP A 121 -14.58 -10.98 23.13
C ASP A 121 -14.35 -9.45 23.16
N THR A 122 -14.87 -8.77 24.19
CA THR A 122 -14.71 -7.32 24.38
C THR A 122 -13.36 -6.91 25.00
N SER A 123 -12.61 -7.86 25.52
CA SER A 123 -11.26 -7.62 26.06
C SER A 123 -10.20 -7.62 24.96
N ARG A 124 -10.46 -8.36 23.88
CA ARG A 124 -9.59 -8.50 22.72
C ARG A 124 -9.33 -7.18 22.01
N ASN A 125 -8.07 -6.96 21.66
CA ASN A 125 -7.64 -5.92 20.73
C ASN A 125 -7.12 -6.59 19.45
N THR A 126 -7.84 -6.42 18.34
CA THR A 126 -7.55 -7.12 17.09
C THR A 126 -6.76 -6.21 16.15
N PRO A 127 -5.51 -6.53 15.79
CA PRO A 127 -4.76 -5.76 14.80
C PRO A 127 -5.46 -5.77 13.45
N LEU A 128 -5.36 -4.67 12.72
CA LEU A 128 -5.88 -4.58 11.36
C LEU A 128 -5.00 -3.73 10.46
N ILE A 129 -5.20 -3.90 9.16
CA ILE A 129 -4.77 -2.93 8.16
C ILE A 129 -6.00 -2.47 7.37
N LEU A 130 -6.08 -1.17 7.17
CA LEU A 130 -7.12 -0.51 6.38
C LEU A 130 -6.51 0.03 5.11
N ARG A 131 -7.18 -0.16 3.96
CA ARG A 131 -6.84 0.48 2.69
C ARG A 131 -8.04 1.25 2.14
N PHE A 132 -7.86 2.56 1.98
CA PHE A 132 -8.76 3.43 1.22
C PHE A 132 -8.36 3.47 -0.24
N SER A 133 -9.31 3.72 -1.13
CA SER A 133 -9.03 3.82 -2.58
C SER A 133 -10.12 4.58 -3.33
N THR A 134 -9.80 5.11 -4.51
CA THR A 134 -10.78 5.39 -5.57
C THR A 134 -11.10 4.10 -6.33
N VAL A 135 -11.86 4.09 -7.43
CA VAL A 135 -12.21 2.88 -8.19
C VAL A 135 -11.60 2.90 -9.59
N LEU A 136 -11.88 3.96 -10.35
CA LEU A 136 -11.66 4.00 -11.81
C LEU A 136 -10.21 4.33 -12.17
N GLY A 137 -9.56 5.17 -11.38
CA GLY A 137 -8.22 5.66 -11.67
C GLY A 137 -7.12 4.59 -11.58
N SER A 138 -6.11 4.70 -12.45
CA SER A 138 -4.84 3.97 -12.33
C SER A 138 -4.02 4.43 -11.11
N ARG A 139 -2.93 3.73 -10.75
CA ARG A 139 -2.13 4.03 -9.53
C ARG A 139 -1.68 5.49 -9.39
N GLY A 140 -1.47 6.18 -10.51
CA GLY A 140 -1.02 7.58 -10.56
C GLY A 140 -2.13 8.64 -10.60
N SER A 141 -3.41 8.26 -10.51
CA SER A 141 -4.52 9.22 -10.57
C SER A 141 -4.63 10.10 -9.32
N ALA A 142 -5.34 11.22 -9.42
CA ALA A 142 -5.60 12.13 -8.31
C ALA A 142 -6.56 11.55 -7.24
N ASP A 143 -6.43 12.00 -5.99
CA ASP A 143 -7.22 11.50 -4.85
C ASP A 143 -8.62 12.12 -4.75
N THR A 144 -8.76 13.39 -5.13
CA THR A 144 -9.99 14.20 -4.91
C THR A 144 -10.97 14.17 -6.09
N VAL A 145 -10.93 13.13 -6.91
CA VAL A 145 -11.85 12.92 -8.04
C VAL A 145 -13.27 12.57 -7.58
N ARG A 146 -14.28 12.81 -8.43
CA ARG A 146 -15.63 12.28 -8.21
C ARG A 146 -15.62 10.79 -8.54
N ASP A 147 -15.70 9.94 -7.52
CA ASP A 147 -15.66 8.48 -7.67
C ASP A 147 -16.22 7.81 -6.40
N VAL A 148 -16.57 6.53 -6.49
CA VAL A 148 -16.78 5.69 -5.29
C VAL A 148 -15.44 5.58 -4.54
N ARG A 149 -15.51 5.39 -3.21
CA ARG A 149 -14.33 5.14 -2.40
C ARG A 149 -14.39 3.74 -1.79
N GLY A 150 -13.37 2.94 -2.06
CA GLY A 150 -13.18 1.65 -1.40
C GLY A 150 -12.72 1.84 0.04
N PHE A 151 -13.29 1.04 0.94
CA PHE A 151 -12.95 0.95 2.36
C PHE A 151 -12.75 -0.53 2.68
N ALA A 152 -11.51 -1.00 2.55
CA ALA A 152 -11.15 -2.40 2.78
C ALA A 152 -10.42 -2.57 4.11
N VAL A 153 -10.96 -3.36 5.03
CA VAL A 153 -10.34 -3.69 6.32
C VAL A 153 -9.97 -5.16 6.34
N LYS A 154 -8.71 -5.45 6.66
CA LYS A 154 -8.24 -6.80 6.99
C LYS A 154 -8.01 -6.89 8.48
N PHE A 155 -8.77 -7.76 9.14
CA PHE A 155 -8.62 -8.10 10.55
C PHE A 155 -7.71 -9.31 10.69
N TYR A 156 -6.67 -9.19 11.50
CA TYR A 156 -5.78 -10.28 11.86
C TYR A 156 -6.31 -10.94 13.14
N THR A 157 -7.34 -11.79 13.00
CA THR A 157 -7.94 -12.49 14.15
C THR A 157 -7.15 -13.77 14.48
N ASP A 158 -7.29 -14.28 15.70
CA ASP A 158 -6.62 -15.52 16.12
C ASP A 158 -7.21 -16.76 15.40
N GLU A 159 -8.41 -16.63 14.82
CA GLU A 159 -9.13 -17.69 14.10
C GLU A 159 -8.93 -17.64 12.58
N GLY A 160 -8.25 -16.61 12.07
CA GLY A 160 -7.97 -16.42 10.65
C GLY A 160 -8.11 -14.96 10.21
N ASN A 161 -7.62 -14.67 9.01
CA ASN A 161 -7.79 -13.34 8.44
C ASN A 161 -9.23 -13.16 7.97
N TRP A 162 -9.87 -12.08 8.43
CA TRP A 162 -11.20 -11.68 7.96
C TRP A 162 -11.10 -10.36 7.22
N ASP A 163 -11.55 -10.34 5.96
CA ASP A 163 -11.55 -9.15 5.13
C ASP A 163 -12.97 -8.62 4.95
N ILE A 164 -13.21 -7.37 5.40
CA ILE A 164 -14.43 -6.62 5.07
C ILE A 164 -14.07 -5.65 3.94
N VAL A 165 -14.49 -5.98 2.73
CA VAL A 165 -14.19 -5.20 1.51
C VAL A 165 -15.43 -4.40 1.11
N GLY A 166 -15.54 -3.18 1.64
CA GLY A 166 -16.68 -2.29 1.44
C GLY A 166 -16.39 -1.07 0.58
N ASN A 167 -17.42 -0.25 0.40
CA ASN A 167 -17.37 1.07 -0.23
C ASN A 167 -17.97 2.14 0.71
N ASN A 168 -17.75 3.41 0.39
CA ASN A 168 -18.34 4.55 1.10
C ASN A 168 -19.82 4.81 0.75
N ILE A 169 -20.41 3.99 -0.12
CA ILE A 169 -21.83 4.02 -0.48
C ILE A 169 -22.49 2.68 -0.11
N PRO A 170 -23.76 2.67 0.33
CA PRO A 170 -24.41 1.46 0.86
C PRO A 170 -24.98 0.52 -0.21
N VAL A 171 -24.88 0.88 -1.48
CA VAL A 171 -25.39 0.11 -2.64
C VAL A 171 -24.30 0.01 -3.71
N PHE A 172 -24.55 -0.82 -4.72
CA PHE A 172 -23.67 -0.96 -5.87
C PHE A 172 -24.45 -0.75 -7.18
N PHE A 173 -23.74 -0.49 -8.29
CA PHE A 173 -24.34 -0.10 -9.57
C PHE A 173 -25.07 -1.25 -10.28
N ILE A 174 -24.72 -2.49 -9.98
CA ILE A 174 -25.22 -3.69 -10.65
C ILE A 174 -25.74 -4.68 -9.63
N GLN A 175 -26.68 -5.53 -10.07
CA GLN A 175 -27.27 -6.58 -9.25
C GLN A 175 -26.54 -7.93 -9.37
N ASP A 176 -25.94 -8.20 -10.54
CA ASP A 176 -25.26 -9.47 -10.85
C ASP A 176 -23.78 -9.22 -11.17
N ALA A 177 -22.89 -10.01 -10.57
CA ALA A 177 -21.45 -9.91 -10.76
C ALA A 177 -20.99 -10.13 -12.21
N MET A 178 -21.77 -10.85 -13.03
CA MET A 178 -21.46 -11.04 -14.45
C MET A 178 -21.44 -9.72 -15.23
N LYS A 179 -22.16 -8.70 -14.75
CA LYS A 179 -22.16 -7.34 -15.33
C LYS A 179 -21.00 -6.47 -14.87
N PHE A 180 -20.12 -6.98 -14.00
CA PHE A 180 -19.00 -6.22 -13.45
C PHE A 180 -17.99 -5.76 -14.52
N PRO A 181 -17.54 -6.63 -15.46
CA PRO A 181 -16.69 -6.18 -16.54
C PRO A 181 -17.34 -5.11 -17.40
N ASP A 182 -18.66 -5.23 -17.67
CA ASP A 182 -19.41 -4.27 -18.49
C ASP A 182 -19.41 -2.87 -17.85
N VAL A 183 -19.80 -2.75 -16.56
CA VAL A 183 -19.85 -1.45 -15.88
C VAL A 183 -18.45 -0.85 -15.68
N ILE A 184 -17.43 -1.67 -15.41
CA ILE A 184 -16.07 -1.18 -15.26
C ILE A 184 -15.50 -0.71 -16.60
N HIS A 185 -15.69 -1.44 -17.69
CA HIS A 185 -15.26 -1.00 -19.02
C HIS A 185 -15.99 0.26 -19.48
N ALA A 186 -17.28 0.40 -19.18
CA ALA A 186 -18.05 1.59 -19.48
C ALA A 186 -17.59 2.82 -18.70
N SER A 187 -17.07 2.64 -17.47
CA SER A 187 -16.64 3.72 -16.58
C SER A 187 -15.15 4.07 -16.68
N LYS A 188 -14.33 3.15 -17.22
CA LYS A 188 -12.89 3.32 -17.41
C LYS A 188 -12.61 4.20 -18.64
N PRO A 189 -11.37 4.69 -18.80
CA PRO A 189 -10.97 5.40 -20.01
C PRO A 189 -11.31 4.60 -21.27
N GLU A 190 -11.78 5.27 -22.32
CA GLU A 190 -12.29 4.59 -23.50
C GLU A 190 -11.16 3.86 -24.25
N PRO A 191 -11.40 2.63 -24.75
CA PRO A 191 -10.31 1.73 -25.16
C PRO A 191 -9.54 2.21 -26.40
N HIS A 192 -10.09 3.14 -27.18
CA HIS A 192 -9.47 3.62 -28.42
C HIS A 192 -8.40 4.69 -28.18
N ASN A 193 -8.45 5.40 -27.04
CA ASN A 193 -7.54 6.52 -26.74
C ASN A 193 -7.11 6.63 -25.26
N GLU A 194 -7.63 5.79 -24.37
CA GLU A 194 -7.38 5.81 -22.92
C GLU A 194 -7.77 7.15 -22.26
N VAL A 195 -8.86 7.78 -22.70
CA VAL A 195 -9.38 9.04 -22.14
C VAL A 195 -10.86 8.87 -21.72
N PRO A 196 -11.32 9.45 -20.60
CA PRO A 196 -10.58 10.26 -19.62
C PRO A 196 -10.05 9.45 -18.42
N GLN A 197 -8.97 9.93 -17.77
CA GLN A 197 -8.45 9.32 -16.55
C GLN A 197 -9.32 9.70 -15.32
N ALA A 198 -9.70 8.67 -14.55
CA ALA A 198 -10.40 8.77 -13.26
C ALA A 198 -11.65 9.66 -13.26
N GLN A 199 -12.41 9.65 -14.35
CA GLN A 199 -13.62 10.45 -14.53
C GLN A 199 -14.69 9.61 -15.19
N SER A 200 -15.91 9.68 -14.67
CA SER A 200 -17.09 9.06 -15.27
C SER A 200 -17.83 10.02 -16.22
N ALA A 201 -17.24 11.17 -16.56
CA ALA A 201 -17.86 12.22 -17.36
C ALA A 201 -17.49 12.06 -18.85
N HIS A 202 -17.94 10.95 -19.46
CA HIS A 202 -17.69 10.65 -20.87
C HIS A 202 -18.80 9.75 -21.45
N ASN A 203 -18.77 9.50 -22.76
CA ASN A 203 -19.90 8.95 -23.51
C ASN A 203 -20.28 7.52 -23.10
N ASN A 204 -19.29 6.66 -22.83
CA ASN A 204 -19.55 5.26 -22.48
C ASN A 204 -20.20 5.10 -21.09
N PHE A 205 -20.05 6.09 -20.21
CA PHE A 205 -20.64 6.08 -18.87
C PHE A 205 -22.02 6.75 -18.91
N CYS A 206 -23.08 5.93 -18.91
CA CYS A 206 -24.47 6.35 -18.71
C CYS A 206 -25.01 5.83 -17.37
#